data_AF-A0A0G1BNF0-F1
#
_entry.id   AF-A0A0G1BNF0-F1
#
_cell.length_a   1.000
_cell.length_b   1.000
_cell.length_c   1.000
_cell.angle_alpha   90.00
_cell.angle_beta   90.00
_cell.angle_gamma   90.00
#
_symmetry.space_group_name_H-M   'P 1'
#
loop_
_entity.id
_entity.type
_entity.pdbx_description
1 polymer ?
#
loop_
_entity_poly.entity_id
_entity_poly.type
_entity_poly.pdbx_seq_one_letter_code
_entity_poly.pdbx_strand_id
1 'polypeptide(L)' 'MDRTRDCGSRDRGSIPLEGVMTSILDASIENIKYFNPAAVKKLVKLKIKTIHDLLYHFPYRYEDFSEFTPIKDVKPNE' A
#
# COMPACT_ATOMS: atom_id res chain seq x y z
N MET A 1 40.89 -22.21 -27.67
CA MET A 1 40.30 -21.20 -28.57
C MET A 1 38.82 -21.52 -28.70
N ASP A 2 37.84 -20.68 -28.39
CA ASP A 2 37.77 -19.53 -27.51
C ASP A 2 36.37 -19.53 -26.90
N ARG A 3 36.27 -19.42 -25.57
CA ARG A 3 35.01 -19.20 -24.86
C ARG A 3 34.79 -17.70 -24.81
N THR A 4 34.18 -17.11 -25.83
CA THR A 4 33.73 -15.72 -25.74
C THR A 4 32.55 -15.66 -24.78
N ARG A 5 32.86 -15.18 -23.58
CA ARG A 5 31.92 -14.65 -22.60
C ARG A 5 31.31 -13.41 -23.23
N ASP A 6 30.09 -13.49 -23.75
CA ASP A 6 29.35 -12.27 -24.01
C ASP A 6 28.75 -11.79 -22.69
N CYS A 7 29.46 -10.86 -22.08
CA CYS A 7 29.09 -10.19 -20.85
C CYS A 7 28.29 -8.95 -21.22
N GLY A 8 26.99 -8.98 -20.93
CA GLY A 8 26.26 -7.79 -20.50
C GLY A 8 25.78 -6.83 -21.59
N SER A 9 24.54 -7.04 -22.03
CA SER A 9 23.63 -5.96 -22.38
C SER A 9 22.37 -6.07 -21.51
N ARG A 10 22.54 -5.79 -20.21
CA ARG A 10 21.40 -5.34 -19.42
C ARG A 10 21.19 -3.88 -19.76
N ASP A 11 20.48 -3.65 -20.86
CA ASP A 11 19.86 -2.38 -21.18
C ASP A 11 18.84 -2.09 -20.07
N ARG A 12 19.33 -1.59 -18.94
CA ARG A 12 18.47 -0.95 -17.95
C ARG A 12 18.07 0.36 -18.59
N GLY A 13 16.97 0.29 -19.32
CA GLY A 13 16.33 1.42 -19.96
C GLY A 13 16.38 2.63 -19.04
N SER A 14 16.84 3.74 -19.61
CA SER A 14 16.65 5.07 -19.06
C SER A 14 15.19 5.21 -18.68
N ILE A 15 14.89 5.19 -17.39
CA ILE A 15 13.59 5.66 -16.90
C ILE A 15 13.74 7.18 -16.88
N PRO A 16 13.07 7.92 -17.78
CA PRO A 16 13.09 9.37 -17.72
C PRO A 16 12.37 9.73 -16.42
N LEU A 17 13.09 10.37 -15.50
CA LEU A 17 12.47 11.01 -14.34
C LEU A 17 11.85 12.33 -14.82
N GLU A 18 10.84 12.21 -15.66
CA GLU A 18 9.98 13.31 -16.06
C GLU A 18 9.00 13.53 -14.91
N GLY A 19 9.21 14.63 -14.19
CA GLY A 19 8.47 15.02 -13.00
C GLY A 19 6.96 15.08 -13.24
N VAL A 20 6.21 14.35 -12.42
CA VAL A 20 4.77 14.51 -12.36
C VAL A 20 4.44 15.35 -11.13
N MET A 21 4.16 16.64 -11.37
CA MET A 21 3.39 17.45 -10.44
C MET A 21 1.94 16.96 -10.49
N THR A 22 1.67 15.86 -9.78
CA THR A 22 0.32 15.46 -9.41
C THR A 22 0.28 15.49 -7.90
N SER A 23 -0.72 16.18 -7.36
CA SER A 23 -0.91 16.22 -5.92
C SER A 23 -0.99 14.75 -5.44
N ILE A 24 -0.22 14.39 -4.41
CA ILE A 24 -0.18 13.00 -3.90
C ILE A 24 -1.60 12.53 -3.52
N LEU A 25 -2.46 13.46 -3.13
CA LEU A 25 -3.82 13.20 -2.68
C LEU A 25 -4.75 12.72 -3.81
N ASP A 26 -4.54 13.19 -5.05
CA ASP A 26 -5.36 12.83 -6.21
C ASP A 26 -4.88 11.54 -6.90
N ALA A 27 -3.77 10.95 -6.42
CA ALA A 27 -3.24 9.73 -6.99
C ALA A 27 -4.22 8.55 -6.83
N SER A 28 -4.34 7.75 -7.88
CA SER A 28 -5.12 6.51 -7.84
C SER A 28 -4.43 5.46 -6.97
N ILE A 29 -5.23 4.73 -6.20
CA ILE A 29 -4.77 3.68 -5.27
C ILE A 29 -4.09 2.52 -6.00
N GLU A 30 -4.40 2.31 -7.27
CA GLU A 30 -3.83 1.25 -8.12
C GLU A 30 -2.32 1.44 -8.35
N ASN A 31 -1.84 2.68 -8.32
CA ASN A 31 -0.44 3.02 -8.59
C ASN A 31 0.47 2.85 -7.36
N ILE A 32 -0.11 2.55 -6.19
CA ILE A 32 0.62 2.46 -4.94
C ILE A 32 1.24 1.06 -4.81
N LYS A 33 2.57 1.03 -4.70
CA LYS A 33 3.38 -0.19 -4.61
C LYS A 33 2.92 -1.21 -3.55
N TYR A 34 2.31 -0.75 -2.47
CA TYR A 34 1.92 -1.59 -1.33
C TYR A 34 0.54 -2.26 -1.48
N PHE A 35 -0.30 -1.82 -2.40
CA PHE A 35 -1.63 -2.41 -2.55
C PHE A 35 -1.61 -3.59 -3.52
N ASN A 36 -2.05 -4.74 -3.04
CA ASN A 36 -2.29 -5.91 -3.88
C ASN A 36 -3.57 -5.73 -4.71
N PRO A 37 -3.68 -6.32 -5.91
CA PRO A 37 -4.87 -6.21 -6.75
C PRO A 37 -6.15 -6.73 -6.05
N ALA A 38 -6.01 -7.70 -5.15
CA ALA A 38 -7.12 -8.17 -4.31
C ALA A 38 -7.60 -7.12 -3.29
N ALA A 39 -6.68 -6.34 -2.72
CA ALA A 39 -7.00 -5.25 -1.81
C ALA A 39 -7.65 -4.08 -2.56
N VAL A 40 -7.11 -3.70 -3.73
CA VAL A 40 -7.70 -2.69 -4.62
C VAL A 40 -9.15 -3.03 -4.95
N LYS A 41 -9.45 -4.28 -5.33
CA LYS A 41 -10.83 -4.72 -5.60
C LYS A 41 -11.78 -4.52 -4.42
N LYS A 42 -11.30 -4.67 -3.18
CA LYS A 42 -12.08 -4.41 -1.97
C LYS A 42 -12.30 -2.92 -1.75
N LEU A 43 -11.25 -2.10 -1.95
CA LEU A 43 -11.32 -0.65 -1.82
C LEU A 43 -12.27 -0.01 -2.85
N VAL A 44 -12.27 -0.50 -4.09
CA VAL A 44 -13.21 -0.07 -5.12
C VAL A 44 -14.66 -0.39 -4.76
N LYS A 45 -14.93 -1.54 -4.12
CA LYS A 45 -16.27 -1.88 -3.59
C LYS A 45 -16.71 -0.92 -2.48
N LEU A 46 -15.77 -0.43 -1.68
CA LEU A 46 -15.98 0.60 -0.66
C LEU A 46 -16.05 2.03 -1.24
N LYS A 47 -16.00 2.18 -2.57
CA LYS A 47 -16.02 3.44 -3.32
C LYS A 47 -14.79 4.34 -3.08
N ILE A 48 -13.68 3.77 -2.64
CA ILE A 48 -12.42 4.49 -2.39
C ILE A 48 -11.56 4.38 -3.66
N LYS A 49 -11.26 5.51 -4.31
CA LYS A 49 -10.51 5.54 -5.59
C LYS A 49 -9.19 6.30 -5.49
N THR A 50 -9.13 7.32 -4.65
CA THR A 50 -7.98 8.20 -4.47
C THR A 50 -7.35 8.06 -3.09
N ILE A 51 -6.12 8.56 -2.93
CA ILE A 51 -5.47 8.66 -1.62
C ILE A 51 -6.29 9.56 -0.67
N HIS A 52 -6.87 10.62 -1.20
CA HIS A 52 -7.81 11.48 -0.47
C HIS A 52 -8.96 10.66 0.14
N ASP A 53 -9.67 9.87 -0.66
CA ASP A 53 -10.81 9.07 -0.17
C ASP A 53 -10.38 8.10 0.95
N LEU A 54 -9.17 7.54 0.86
CA LEU A 54 -8.65 6.61 1.86
C LEU A 54 -8.38 7.30 3.19
N LEU A 55 -7.80 8.51 3.16
CA LEU A 55 -7.50 9.32 4.35
C LEU A 55 -8.78 9.75 5.08
N TYR A 56 -9.85 10.03 4.33
CA TYR A 56 -11.14 10.45 4.90
C TYR A 56 -12.10 9.28 5.19
N HIS A 57 -11.67 8.03 4.97
CA HIS A 57 -12.45 6.85 5.32
C HIS A 57 -12.18 6.42 6.77
N PHE A 58 -12.79 7.14 7.71
CA PHE A 58 -12.62 6.86 9.14
C PHE A 58 -13.29 5.54 9.56
N PRO A 59 -12.67 4.77 10.49
CA PRO A 59 -13.30 3.59 11.07
C PRO A 59 -14.61 3.93 11.79
N TYR A 60 -15.60 3.05 11.69
CA TYR A 60 -16.87 3.19 12.41
C TYR A 60 -16.71 3.06 13.93
N ARG A 61 -15.80 2.19 14.36
CA ARG A 61 -15.46 1.95 15.77
C ARG A 61 -13.95 1.83 15.89
N TYR A 62 -13.40 2.44 16.93
CA TYR A 62 -12.02 2.25 17.34
C TYR A 62 -12.04 1.41 18.62
N GLU A 63 -11.27 0.32 18.64
CA GLU A 63 -11.06 -0.47 19.86
C GLU A 63 -9.83 0.11 20.55
N ASP A 64 -10.01 0.55 21.79
CA ASP A 64 -8.94 1.11 22.59
C ASP A 64 -8.21 -0.02 23.32
N PHE A 65 -6.93 -0.21 22.98
CA PHE A 65 -6.05 -1.19 23.61
C PHE A 65 -5.03 -0.54 24.55
N SER A 66 -5.31 0.68 25.02
CA SER A 66 -4.45 1.37 25.99
C SER A 66 -4.35 0.63 27.32
N GLU A 67 -5.42 -0.10 27.68
CA GLU A 67 -5.47 -0.89 28.93
C GLU A 67 -5.02 -2.33 28.66
N PHE A 68 -3.84 -2.67 29.16
CA PHE A 68 -3.34 -4.04 29.12
C PHE A 68 -3.69 -4.78 30.41
N THR A 69 -4.66 -5.70 30.35
CA THR A 69 -4.97 -6.60 31.47
C THR A 69 -4.13 -7.87 31.39
N PRO A 70 -3.43 -8.27 32.46
CA PRO A 70 -2.73 -9.56 32.50
C PRO A 70 -3.73 -10.72 32.41
N ILE A 71 -3.31 -11.84 31.81
CA ILE A 71 -4.18 -13.01 31.53
C ILE A 71 -4.93 -13.51 32.78
N LYS A 72 -4.33 -13.36 33.97
CA LYS A 72 -4.91 -13.80 35.25
C LYS A 72 -6.14 -13.00 35.67
N ASP A 73 -6.25 -11.75 35.25
CA ASP A 73 -7.27 -10.80 35.72
C ASP A 73 -8.33 -10.49 34.64
N VAL A 74 -8.32 -11.25 33.54
CA VAL A 74 -9.30 -11.14 32.45
C VAL A 74 -10.68 -11.60 32.95
N LYS A 75 -11.69 -10.74 32.81
CA LYS A 75 -13.07 -11.09 33.12
C LYS A 75 -13.72 -11.81 31.94
N PRO A 76 -14.60 -12.80 32.19
CA PRO A 76 -15.35 -13.43 31.10
C PRO A 76 -16.32 -12.41 30.47
N ASN A 77 -16.32 -12.31 29.14
CA ASN A 77 -17.09 -11.38 28.29
C ASN A 77 -16.60 -9.92 28.24
N GLU A 78 -15.34 -9.69 28.58
CA GLU A 78 -14.59 -8.46 28.24
C GLU A 78 -13.73 -8.73 26.99
#